data_AF-A0A3M7KGM2-F1
#
_entry.id   AF-A0A3M7KGM2-F1
#
_cell.length_a   1.000
_cell.length_b   1.000
_cell.length_c   1.000
_cell.angle_alpha   90.00
_cell.angle_beta   90.00
_cell.angle_gamma   90.00
#
_symmetry.space_group_name_H-M   'P 1'
#
loop_
_entity.id
_entity.type
_entity.pdbx_description
1 polymer ?
#
loop_
_entity_poly.entity_id
_entity_poly.type
_entity_poly.pdbx_seq_one_letter_code
_entity_poly.pdbx_strand_id
1 'polypeptide(L)' 'SWATVWRTLTREDEMRRRIKTDPHSPGIYRATQPLKNIDAFYEAFDIKEGDKMWLAPEKRVRIW' A
#
# COMPACT_ATOMS: atom_id res chain seq x y z
N SER A 1 12.68 5.96 5.68
CA SER A 1 11.39 5.38 6.10
C SER A 1 10.57 5.02 4.85
N TRP A 2 9.80 3.92 4.86
CA TRP A 2 9.10 3.39 3.68
C TRP A 2 8.01 4.33 3.16
N ALA A 3 7.00 4.67 3.96
CA ALA A 3 5.88 5.48 3.48
C ALA A 3 6.30 6.88 3.01
N THR A 4 7.37 7.44 3.59
CA THR A 4 7.87 8.78 3.23
C THR A 4 8.45 8.85 1.83
N VAL A 5 9.02 7.74 1.30
CA VAL A 5 9.58 7.72 -0.06
C VAL A 5 8.49 7.81 -1.14
N TRP A 6 7.26 7.44 -0.79
CA TRP A 6 6.10 7.40 -1.69
C TRP A 6 5.20 8.64 -1.59
N ARG A 7 5.61 9.67 -0.85
CA ARG A 7 4.82 10.89 -0.69
C ARG A 7 4.72 11.64 -2.03
N THR A 8 3.56 11.58 -2.66
CA THR A 8 3.30 12.21 -3.96
C THR A 8 1.98 12.96 -3.96
N LEU A 9 1.94 14.11 -4.63
CA LEU A 9 0.72 14.81 -5.01
C LEU A 9 0.71 14.97 -6.53
N THR A 10 -0.40 14.63 -7.18
CA THR A 10 -0.49 14.59 -8.64
C THR A 10 -1.80 15.21 -9.08
N ARG A 11 -1.77 16.00 -10.17
CA ARG A 11 -2.99 16.54 -10.78
C ARG A 11 -3.86 15.42 -11.33
N GLU A 12 -5.17 15.62 -11.34
CA GLU A 12 -6.11 14.58 -11.75
C GLU A 12 -5.88 14.09 -13.19
N ASP A 13 -5.67 14.99 -14.15
CA ASP A 13 -5.44 14.62 -15.56
C ASP A 13 -4.18 13.76 -15.72
N GLU A 14 -3.13 14.09 -14.98
CA GLU A 14 -1.89 13.31 -14.97
C GLU A 14 -2.08 11.95 -14.29
N MET A 15 -2.87 11.89 -13.22
CA MET A 15 -3.23 10.62 -12.58
C MET A 15 -4.00 9.72 -13.55
N ARG A 16 -5.00 10.27 -14.26
CA ARG A 16 -5.78 9.55 -15.28
C ARG A 16 -4.90 9.03 -16.41
N ARG A 17 -3.92 9.82 -16.85
CA ARG A 17 -2.94 9.41 -17.86
C ARG A 17 -2.06 8.27 -17.35
N ARG A 18 -1.47 8.42 -16.16
CA ARG A 18 -0.56 7.42 -15.57
C ARG A 18 -1.23 6.09 -15.31
N ILE A 19 -2.48 6.08 -14.84
CA ILE A 19 -3.25 4.84 -14.65
C ILE A 19 -3.31 4.01 -15.95
N LYS A 20 -3.25 4.64 -17.13
CA LYS A 20 -3.30 3.96 -18.43
C LYS A 20 -1.92 3.61 -19.02
N THR A 21 -0.87 4.33 -18.62
CA THR A 21 0.42 4.27 -19.33
C THR A 21 1.61 3.87 -18.46
N ASP A 22 1.52 4.06 -17.14
CA ASP A 22 2.59 3.76 -16.21
C ASP A 22 2.34 2.37 -15.60
N PRO A 23 3.28 1.41 -15.74
CA PRO A 23 3.11 0.08 -15.15
C PRO A 23 3.17 0.10 -13.62
N HIS A 24 3.63 1.20 -13.00
CA HIS A 24 3.71 1.31 -11.55
C HIS A 24 2.38 1.76 -10.94
N SER A 25 1.98 1.09 -9.85
CA SER A 25 0.84 1.54 -9.05
C SER A 25 1.06 2.97 -8.52
N PRO A 26 0.01 3.77 -8.37
CA PRO A 26 0.11 5.10 -7.77
C PRO A 26 0.77 5.09 -6.38
N GLY A 27 1.46 6.17 -6.02
CA GLY A 27 2.27 6.26 -4.79
C GLY A 27 1.52 5.86 -3.51
N ILE A 28 0.26 6.27 -3.37
CA ILE A 28 -0.59 5.90 -2.22
C ILE A 28 -0.76 4.38 -2.06
N TYR A 29 -0.89 3.65 -3.17
CA TYR A 29 -1.03 2.19 -3.14
C TYR A 29 0.31 1.50 -2.91
N ARG A 30 1.41 2.02 -3.45
CA ARG A 30 2.77 1.54 -3.16
C ARG A 30 3.15 1.72 -1.69
N ALA A 31 2.71 2.83 -1.09
CA ALA A 31 2.96 3.13 0.31
C ALA A 31 2.25 2.18 1.27
N THR A 32 1.05 1.70 0.91
CA THR A 32 0.11 1.08 1.87
C THR A 32 -0.23 -0.38 1.59
N GLN A 33 -0.44 -0.78 0.33
CA GLN A 33 -0.95 -2.11 0.01
C GLN A 33 0.07 -3.22 0.32
N PRO A 34 1.38 -3.06 0.02
CA PRO A 34 2.36 -4.09 0.40
C PRO A 34 2.42 -4.33 1.91
N LEU A 35 2.29 -3.28 2.72
CA LEU A 35 2.39 -3.36 4.19
C LEU A 35 1.31 -4.28 4.79
N LYS A 36 0.12 -4.33 4.19
CA LYS A 36 -0.98 -5.22 4.65
C LYS A 36 -0.64 -6.71 4.54
N ASN A 37 0.37 -7.07 3.76
CA ASN A 37 0.82 -8.45 3.57
C ASN A 37 2.02 -8.82 4.45
N ILE A 38 2.58 -7.89 5.23
CA ILE A 38 3.80 -8.10 6.02
C ILE A 38 3.44 -8.24 7.49
N ASP A 39 3.71 -9.39 8.11
CA ASP A 39 3.35 -9.63 9.51
C ASP A 39 4.05 -8.66 10.48
N ALA A 40 5.31 -8.31 10.21
CA ALA A 40 6.05 -7.34 11.01
C ALA A 40 5.37 -5.95 11.06
N PHE A 41 4.55 -5.61 10.06
CA PHE A 41 3.76 -4.37 10.10
C PHE A 41 2.61 -4.45 11.11
N TYR A 42 2.01 -5.62 11.31
CA TYR A 42 0.99 -5.83 12.33
C TYR A 42 1.60 -5.76 13.73
N GLU A 43 2.75 -6.38 13.93
CA GLU A 43 3.48 -6.36 15.21
C GLU A 43 3.96 -4.95 15.57
N ALA A 44 4.57 -4.25 14.61
CA ALA A 44 5.15 -2.92 14.86
C ALA A 44 4.12 -1.85 15.24
N PHE A 45 2.86 -2.02 14.84
CA PHE A 45 1.79 -1.02 15.02
C PHE A 45 0.57 -1.54 15.79
N ASP A 46 0.65 -2.75 16.37
CA ASP A 46 -0.43 -3.42 17.12
C ASP A 46 -1.77 -3.46 16.34
N ILE A 47 -1.71 -3.80 15.05
CA ILE A 47 -2.88 -3.81 14.16
C ILE A 47 -3.76 -5.04 14.44
N LYS A 48 -5.05 -4.80 14.69
CA LYS A 48 -6.03 -5.81 15.06
C LYS A 48 -7.17 -5.89 14.05
N GLU A 49 -7.96 -6.96 14.15
CA GLU A 49 -9.16 -7.10 13.35
C GLU A 49 -10.10 -5.91 13.56
N GLY A 50 -10.62 -5.36 12.46
CA GLY A 50 -11.43 -4.13 12.45
C GLY A 50 -10.66 -2.85 12.12
N ASP A 51 -9.32 -2.84 12.24
CA ASP A 51 -8.53 -1.68 11.85
C ASP A 51 -8.52 -1.47 10.34
N LYS A 52 -8.44 -0.20 9.90
CA LYS A 52 -8.45 0.17 8.46
C LYS A 52 -7.33 -0.50 7.64
N MET A 53 -6.22 -0.81 8.29
CA MET A 53 -5.06 -1.43 7.66
C MET A 53 -5.01 -2.94 7.86
N TRP A 54 -5.97 -3.53 8.57
CA TRP A 54 -6.04 -4.97 8.77
C TRP A 54 -6.48 -5.69 7.49
N LEU A 55 -5.84 -6.83 7.24
CA LEU A 55 -6.23 -7.81 6.24
C LEU A 55 -6.14 -9.20 6.89
N ALA A 56 -7.20 -10.00 6.69
CA ALA A 56 -7.27 -11.35 7.21
C ALA A 56 -6.04 -12.17 6.77
N PRO A 57 -5.40 -12.95 7.66
CA PRO A 57 -4.16 -13.67 7.35
C PRO A 57 -4.22 -14.50 6.07
N GLU A 58 -5.34 -15.17 5.80
CA GLU A 58 -5.59 -15.99 4.61
C GLU A 58 -5.74 -15.20 3.31
N LYS A 59 -5.94 -13.88 3.39
CA LYS A 59 -5.99 -12.97 2.24
C LYS A 59 -4.65 -12.26 1.99
N ARG A 60 -3.66 -12.46 2.86
CA ARG A 60 -2.32 -11.86 2.70
C ARG A 60 -1.53 -12.64 1.66
N VAL A 61 -0.97 -11.92 0.70
CA VAL A 61 -0.18 -12.49 -0.38
C VAL A 61 1.26 -12.70 0.07
N ARG A 62 1.80 -13.89 -0.15
CA ARG A 62 3.22 -14.23 0.01
C ARG A 62 3.74 -14.81 -1.29
N ILE A 63 4.91 -14.36 -1.73
CA ILE A 63 5.50 -14.76 -3.02
C ILE A 63 6.81 -15.52 -2.79
N TRP A 64 7.63 -15.01 -1.87
CA TRP A 64 8.95 -15.55 -1.53
C TRP A 64 8.89 -16.28 -0.19
#